data_AF-A0A6J5UYV0-F1
#
_entry.id   AF-A0A6J5UYV0-F1
#
_cell.length_a   1.000
_cell.length_b   1.000
_cell.length_c   1.000
_cell.angle_alpha   90.00
_cell.angle_beta   90.00
_cell.angle_gamma   90.00
#
_symmetry.space_group_name_H-M   'P 1'
#
loop_
_entity.id
_entity.type
_entity.pdbx_description
1 polymer ?
#
loop_
_entity_poly.entity_id
_entity_poly.type
_entity_poly.pdbx_seq_one_letter_code
_entity_poly.pdbx_strand_id
1 'polypeptide(L)'
;MNQGKTYLVTSLDLSRKIASCYVADLKYYTKSRDNTDIHVIGSKYAYRPQLSNIQFSRTPARGDPCKVTATWLGYHCVSRGSNEIMETVDHVLPKYSYESQAVWVPVPQSVKEAVIMKDLNFRAGQHAASHVVLNVVPLRIICNLSDLAPECIDPEYTRYYPERILLYDRHPGGSGVSVQVQPIFMELLIAALELLTSCRCSEHGGCPNCLQSFACKEYNEGEVKRKLSDQESESGTSTRKFQKYKRCGDEQMK
;
A
#
# COMPACT_ATOMS: atom_id res chain seq x y z
N MET A 1 -7.22 3.70 -25.95
CA MET A 1 -7.69 5.00 -26.47
C MET A 1 -6.51 5.93 -26.61
N ASN A 2 -6.43 6.71 -27.68
CA ASN A 2 -5.38 7.71 -27.87
C ASN A 2 -6.02 9.01 -28.37
N GLN A 3 -5.90 10.09 -27.59
CA GLN A 3 -6.49 11.41 -27.89
C GLN A 3 -7.98 11.35 -28.29
N GLY A 4 -8.78 10.58 -27.54
CA GLY A 4 -10.22 10.41 -27.80
C GLY A 4 -10.57 9.41 -28.91
N LYS A 5 -9.62 8.98 -29.74
CA LYS A 5 -9.84 7.92 -30.74
C LYS A 5 -9.71 6.53 -30.11
N THR A 6 -10.63 5.66 -30.46
CA THR A 6 -10.66 4.25 -30.06
C THR A 6 -9.94 3.38 -31.09
N TYR A 7 -9.19 2.41 -30.59
CA TYR A 7 -8.41 1.46 -31.39
C TYR A 7 -8.63 0.08 -30.81
N LEU A 8 -8.79 -0.92 -31.68
CA LEU A 8 -8.82 -2.32 -31.29
C LEU A 8 -7.48 -2.98 -31.65
N VAL A 9 -6.84 -3.59 -30.65
CA VAL A 9 -5.60 -4.34 -30.84
C VAL A 9 -5.95 -5.72 -31.42
N THR A 10 -5.31 -6.09 -32.53
CA THR A 10 -5.53 -7.37 -33.21
C THR A 10 -4.39 -8.35 -33.00
N SER A 11 -3.19 -7.86 -32.72
CA SER A 11 -2.03 -8.69 -32.38
C SER A 11 -1.06 -7.93 -31.48
N LEU A 12 -0.36 -8.68 -30.62
CA LEU A 12 0.65 -8.16 -29.70
C LEU A 12 1.92 -9.01 -29.81
N ASP A 13 2.98 -8.41 -30.32
CA ASP A 13 4.33 -8.98 -30.35
C ASP A 13 5.15 -8.38 -29.21
N LEU A 14 5.28 -9.13 -28.12
CA LEU A 14 6.03 -8.71 -26.93
C LEU A 14 7.55 -8.64 -27.18
N SER A 15 8.08 -9.45 -28.09
CA SER A 15 9.52 -9.50 -28.38
C SER A 15 9.98 -8.24 -29.10
N ARG A 16 9.19 -7.79 -30.08
CA ARG A 16 9.44 -6.57 -30.86
C ARG A 16 8.83 -5.33 -30.20
N LYS A 17 8.03 -5.50 -29.14
CA LYS A 17 7.26 -4.45 -28.46
C LYS A 17 6.31 -3.73 -29.43
N ILE A 18 5.64 -4.48 -30.31
CA ILE A 18 4.72 -3.96 -31.32
C ILE A 18 3.31 -4.47 -31.03
N ALA A 19 2.36 -3.55 -30.95
CA ALA A 19 0.93 -3.87 -30.94
C ALA A 19 0.32 -3.40 -32.27
N SER A 20 -0.26 -4.32 -33.03
CA SER A 20 -0.98 -3.96 -34.26
C SER A 20 -2.43 -3.65 -33.90
N CYS A 21 -2.94 -2.53 -34.38
CA CYS A 21 -4.30 -2.10 -34.10
C CYS A 21 -4.90 -1.37 -35.30
N TYR A 22 -6.21 -1.24 -35.30
CA TYR A 22 -6.94 -0.40 -36.25
C TYR A 22 -7.91 0.51 -35.50
N VAL A 23 -8.27 1.63 -36.14
CA VAL A 23 -9.27 2.55 -35.59
C VAL A 23 -10.63 1.87 -35.62
N ALA A 24 -11.32 1.84 -34.49
CA ALA A 24 -12.64 1.24 -34.37
C ALA A 24 -13.53 2.17 -33.54
N ASP A 25 -14.80 2.32 -33.88
CA ASP A 25 -15.76 3.06 -33.03
C ASP A 25 -16.33 2.10 -31.99
N LEU A 26 -15.83 2.20 -30.74
CA LEU A 26 -16.17 1.30 -29.65
C LEU A 26 -16.93 2.04 -28.55
N LYS A 27 -18.01 1.42 -28.09
CA LYS A 27 -18.83 1.87 -26.95
C LYS A 27 -18.29 1.40 -25.59
N TYR A 28 -17.15 0.70 -25.59
CA TYR A 28 -16.49 0.20 -24.38
C TYR A 28 -14.99 0.54 -24.41
N TYR A 29 -14.33 0.43 -23.26
CA TYR A 29 -12.88 0.44 -23.11
C TYR A 29 -12.43 -0.79 -22.32
N THR A 30 -11.14 -1.10 -22.35
CA THR A 30 -10.59 -2.24 -21.59
C THR A 30 -9.82 -1.75 -20.36
N LYS A 31 -9.98 -2.46 -19.23
CA LYS A 31 -9.21 -2.27 -17.99
C LYS A 31 -8.43 -3.55 -17.70
N SER A 32 -7.12 -3.46 -17.48
CA SER A 32 -6.30 -4.65 -17.20
C SER A 32 -6.68 -5.29 -15.87
N ARG A 33 -6.61 -6.62 -15.83
CA ARG A 33 -6.60 -7.42 -14.60
C ARG A 33 -5.17 -7.90 -14.38
N ASP A 34 -4.46 -7.23 -13.49
CA ASP A 34 -3.06 -7.50 -13.22
C ASP A 34 -2.76 -7.45 -11.72
N ASN A 35 -1.84 -8.29 -11.28
CA ASN A 35 -1.39 -8.36 -9.90
C ASN A 35 0.13 -8.17 -9.82
N THR A 36 0.59 -7.48 -8.78
CA THR A 36 2.01 -7.25 -8.51
C THR A 36 2.41 -7.90 -7.18
N ASP A 37 3.28 -8.91 -7.25
CA ASP A 37 3.80 -9.64 -6.09
C ASP A 37 5.19 -9.14 -5.72
N ILE A 38 5.41 -8.83 -4.43
CA ILE A 38 6.70 -8.36 -3.90
C ILE A 38 7.34 -9.43 -3.01
N HIS A 39 8.28 -10.17 -3.59
CA HIS A 39 9.02 -11.18 -2.85
C HIS A 39 10.29 -10.59 -2.25
N VAL A 40 10.32 -10.39 -0.93
CA VAL A 40 11.52 -9.91 -0.22
C VAL A 40 12.54 -11.04 -0.09
N ILE A 41 13.73 -10.83 -0.63
CA ILE A 41 14.81 -11.81 -0.70
C ILE A 41 15.58 -11.77 0.63
N GLY A 42 15.79 -12.93 1.24
CA GLY A 42 16.53 -13.06 2.50
C GLY A 42 15.66 -13.27 3.74
N SER A 43 14.33 -13.32 3.60
CA SER A 43 13.37 -13.60 4.68
C SER A 43 13.32 -15.07 5.13
N LYS A 44 14.43 -15.82 5.04
CA LYS A 44 14.50 -17.20 5.59
C LYS A 44 14.47 -17.24 7.12
N TYR A 45 14.47 -16.08 7.76
CA TYR A 45 14.30 -15.91 9.20
C TYR A 45 13.17 -14.90 9.43
N ALA A 46 12.05 -15.35 9.99
CA ALA A 46 10.94 -14.48 10.39
C ALA A 46 11.41 -13.35 11.33
N TYR A 47 12.48 -13.62 12.07
CA TYR A 47 13.21 -12.68 12.91
C TYR A 47 14.69 -12.96 12.73
N ARG A 48 15.40 -12.16 11.91
CA ARG A 48 16.85 -12.09 12.03
C ARG A 48 17.13 -11.37 13.35
N PRO A 49 17.78 -11.99 14.35
CA PRO A 49 18.35 -11.22 15.44
C PRO A 49 19.35 -10.25 14.81
N GLN A 50 19.36 -9.01 15.28
CA GLN A 50 20.25 -7.96 14.78
C GLN A 50 21.70 -8.43 14.94
N LEU A 51 22.29 -8.98 13.87
CA LEU A 51 23.69 -9.38 13.85
C LEU A 51 24.54 -8.11 13.77
N SER A 52 24.91 -7.65 14.96
CA SER A 52 26.14 -6.93 15.35
C SER A 52 26.86 -6.06 14.30
N ASN A 53 27.05 -4.79 14.69
CA ASN A 53 28.13 -3.85 14.33
C ASN A 53 27.81 -2.65 13.42
N ILE A 54 26.53 -2.41 13.07
CA ILE A 54 26.10 -1.11 12.56
C ILE A 54 25.20 -0.47 13.62
N GLN A 55 25.75 0.55 14.28
CA GLN A 55 25.20 1.30 15.42
C GLN A 55 23.95 2.15 15.11
N PHE A 56 23.14 1.79 14.12
CA PHE A 56 21.99 2.59 13.71
C PHE A 56 20.81 1.73 13.29
N SER A 57 19.83 1.55 14.18
CA SER A 57 18.45 1.86 13.81
C SER A 57 17.59 2.03 15.07
N ARG A 58 17.11 3.25 15.33
CA ARG A 58 16.02 3.53 16.28
C ARG A 58 14.65 3.07 15.75
N THR A 59 14.63 2.15 14.79
CA THR A 59 13.45 1.80 14.00
C THR A 59 13.38 0.28 13.78
N PRO A 60 12.19 -0.34 13.94
CA PRO A 60 11.93 -1.73 13.61
C PRO A 60 11.83 -1.99 12.09
N ALA A 61 11.95 -0.95 11.26
CA ALA A 61 11.90 -1.10 9.81
C ALA A 61 13.14 -1.81 9.26
N ARG A 62 12.91 -2.67 8.27
CA ARG A 62 13.92 -3.44 7.55
C ARG A 62 14.01 -2.96 6.11
N GLY A 63 15.23 -2.86 5.59
CA GLY A 63 15.52 -2.63 4.18
C GLY A 63 16.16 -3.88 3.61
N ASP A 64 15.54 -4.48 2.60
CA ASP A 64 15.98 -5.75 2.03
C ASP A 64 15.81 -5.74 0.50
N PRO A 65 16.67 -6.47 -0.26
CA PRO A 65 16.43 -6.71 -1.67
C PRO A 65 15.10 -7.41 -1.90
N CYS A 66 14.44 -7.11 -3.01
CA CYS A 66 13.18 -7.75 -3.37
C CYS A 66 13.13 -8.11 -4.85
N LYS A 67 12.27 -9.05 -5.21
CA LYS A 67 11.88 -9.35 -6.57
C LYS A 67 10.43 -8.92 -6.76
N VAL A 68 10.22 -7.98 -7.66
CA VAL A 68 8.89 -7.50 -8.06
C VAL A 68 8.43 -8.33 -9.26
N THR A 69 7.21 -8.87 -9.20
CA THR A 69 6.64 -9.68 -10.29
C THR A 69 5.24 -9.18 -10.65
N ALA A 70 5.08 -8.64 -11.85
CA ALA A 70 3.78 -8.31 -12.43
C ALA A 70 3.24 -9.49 -13.24
N THR A 71 1.98 -9.84 -13.01
CA THR A 71 1.25 -10.89 -13.73
C THR A 71 -0.04 -10.31 -14.28
N TRP A 72 -0.27 -10.43 -15.60
CA TRP A 72 -1.53 -10.05 -16.23
C TRP A 72 -2.39 -11.31 -16.42
N LEU A 73 -3.58 -11.29 -15.84
CA LEU A 73 -4.53 -12.41 -15.83
C LEU A 73 -5.63 -12.24 -16.87
N GLY A 74 -5.85 -11.01 -17.34
CA GLY A 74 -6.86 -10.72 -18.34
C GLY A 74 -7.21 -9.24 -18.40
N TYR A 75 -8.43 -8.95 -18.82
CA TYR A 75 -8.99 -7.60 -18.83
C TYR A 75 -10.51 -7.62 -18.69
N HIS A 76 -11.08 -6.50 -18.23
CA HIS A 76 -12.50 -6.23 -18.27
C HIS A 76 -12.83 -5.34 -19.48
N CYS A 77 -13.94 -5.63 -20.15
CA CYS A 77 -14.59 -4.72 -21.08
C CYS A 77 -15.57 -3.87 -20.27
N VAL A 78 -15.36 -2.55 -20.23
CA VAL A 78 -16.16 -1.61 -19.44
C VAL A 78 -16.91 -0.68 -20.38
N SER A 79 -18.23 -0.58 -20.19
CA SER A 79 -19.10 0.32 -20.94
C SER A 79 -18.66 1.78 -20.75
N ARG A 80 -18.51 2.54 -21.84
CA ARG A 80 -18.15 3.97 -21.76
C ARG A 80 -19.28 4.84 -21.21
N GLY A 81 -20.53 4.39 -21.39
CA GLY A 81 -21.71 5.14 -20.97
C GLY A 81 -22.05 4.91 -19.49
N SER A 82 -22.10 3.64 -19.08
CA SER A 82 -22.52 3.25 -17.72
C SER A 82 -21.36 3.00 -16.76
N ASN A 83 -20.12 2.88 -17.24
CA ASN A 83 -18.97 2.39 -16.45
C ASN A 83 -19.15 1.00 -15.83
N GLU A 84 -20.13 0.23 -16.32
CA GLU A 84 -20.35 -1.15 -15.88
C GLU A 84 -19.44 -2.12 -16.63
N ILE A 85 -19.00 -3.15 -15.93
CA ILE A 85 -18.26 -4.27 -16.52
C ILE A 85 -19.26 -5.06 -17.38
N MET A 86 -19.04 -5.05 -18.69
CA MET A 86 -19.84 -5.78 -19.67
C MET A 86 -19.38 -7.23 -19.81
N GLU A 87 -18.07 -7.43 -19.74
CA GLU A 87 -17.43 -8.73 -19.97
C GLU A 87 -16.10 -8.78 -19.21
N THR A 88 -15.75 -9.98 -18.76
CA THR A 88 -14.44 -10.30 -18.19
C THR A 88 -13.80 -11.35 -19.06
N VAL A 89 -12.62 -11.03 -19.59
CA VAL A 89 -11.87 -11.92 -20.48
C VAL A 89 -10.60 -12.35 -19.77
N ASP A 90 -10.44 -13.66 -19.58
CA ASP A 90 -9.20 -14.23 -19.08
C ASP A 90 -8.18 -14.31 -20.24
N HIS A 91 -7.02 -13.71 -20.01
CA HIS A 91 -5.93 -13.69 -20.98
C HIS A 91 -4.61 -13.53 -20.25
N VAL A 92 -3.85 -14.61 -20.18
CA VAL A 92 -2.58 -14.63 -19.45
C VAL A 92 -1.44 -14.18 -20.35
N LEU A 93 -0.80 -13.07 -20.00
CA LEU A 93 0.45 -12.65 -20.62
C LEU A 93 1.66 -13.20 -19.84
N PRO A 94 2.85 -13.30 -20.47
CA PRO A 94 4.08 -13.62 -19.76
C PRO A 94 4.32 -12.69 -18.57
N LYS A 95 4.76 -13.26 -17.45
CA LYS A 95 5.11 -12.48 -16.26
C LYS A 95 6.31 -11.59 -16.53
N TYR A 96 6.27 -10.37 -16.00
CA TYR A 96 7.41 -9.45 -15.99
C TYR A 96 7.95 -9.37 -14.57
N SER A 97 9.26 -9.56 -14.40
CA SER A 97 9.87 -9.48 -13.07
C SER A 97 11.24 -8.82 -13.11
N TYR A 98 11.57 -8.12 -12.03
CA TYR A 98 12.82 -7.40 -11.85
C TYR A 98 13.24 -7.41 -10.38
N GLU A 99 14.54 -7.28 -10.14
CA GLU A 99 15.10 -7.09 -8.79
C GLU A 99 15.11 -5.62 -8.42
N SER A 100 14.87 -5.33 -7.15
CA SER A 100 14.78 -3.98 -6.59
C SER A 100 15.08 -4.01 -5.09
N GLN A 101 14.81 -2.91 -4.39
CA GLN A 101 14.92 -2.77 -2.94
C GLN A 101 13.54 -2.44 -2.34
N ALA A 102 13.27 -3.00 -1.15
CA ALA A 102 12.07 -2.75 -0.39
C ALA A 102 12.39 -2.34 1.05
N VAL A 103 11.53 -1.51 1.61
CA VAL A 103 11.55 -1.12 3.00
C VAL A 103 10.21 -1.44 3.64
N TRP A 104 10.24 -2.07 4.81
CA TRP A 104 9.03 -2.60 5.42
C TRP A 104 9.11 -2.70 6.93
N VAL A 105 7.94 -2.70 7.56
CA VAL A 105 7.78 -2.96 9.00
C VAL A 105 6.68 -4.02 9.18
N PRO A 106 6.92 -5.06 10.01
CA PRO A 106 5.86 -6.00 10.35
C PRO A 106 4.78 -5.29 11.16
N VAL A 107 3.51 -5.60 10.89
CA VAL A 107 2.40 -5.14 11.72
C VAL A 107 2.30 -6.10 12.92
N PRO A 108 2.38 -5.62 14.18
CA PRO A 108 2.27 -6.48 15.33
C PRO A 108 0.91 -7.20 15.37
N GLN A 109 0.93 -8.47 15.76
CA GLN A 109 -0.28 -9.30 15.88
C GLN A 109 -1.34 -8.66 16.82
N SER A 110 -0.89 -7.99 17.88
CA SER A 110 -1.78 -7.25 18.80
C SER A 110 -2.53 -6.10 18.12
N VAL A 111 -1.93 -5.45 17.11
CA VAL A 111 -2.60 -4.40 16.33
C VAL A 111 -3.68 -5.02 15.44
N LYS A 112 -3.38 -6.14 14.78
CA LYS A 112 -4.36 -6.87 13.98
C LYS A 112 -5.55 -7.31 14.82
N GLU A 113 -5.30 -7.93 15.97
CA GLU A 113 -6.34 -8.35 16.90
C GLU A 113 -7.19 -7.17 17.39
N ALA A 114 -6.56 -6.04 17.73
CA ALA A 114 -7.28 -4.84 18.15
C ALA A 114 -8.19 -4.25 17.06
N VAL A 115 -7.79 -4.35 15.78
CA VAL A 115 -8.62 -3.93 14.64
C VAL A 115 -9.78 -4.89 14.44
N ILE A 116 -9.54 -6.20 14.48
CA ILE A 116 -10.58 -7.23 14.32
C ILE A 116 -11.60 -7.18 15.46
N MET A 117 -11.16 -6.98 16.71
CA MET A 117 -12.06 -6.82 17.87
C MET A 117 -13.00 -5.61 17.76
N LYS A 118 -12.69 -4.65 16.89
CA LYS A 118 -13.53 -3.46 16.61
C LYS A 118 -14.41 -3.63 15.37
N ASP A 119 -14.51 -4.85 14.84
CA ASP A 119 -15.23 -5.19 13.62
C ASP A 119 -14.77 -4.35 12.41
N LEU A 120 -13.46 -4.10 12.33
CA LEU A 120 -12.82 -3.34 11.26
C LEU A 120 -12.04 -4.25 10.31
N ASN A 121 -12.04 -3.89 9.03
CA ASN A 121 -11.27 -4.61 8.03
C ASN A 121 -9.77 -4.29 8.15
N PHE A 122 -9.01 -5.23 8.73
CA PHE A 122 -7.56 -5.10 8.91
C PHE A 122 -6.81 -4.88 7.58
N ARG A 123 -7.18 -5.58 6.51
CA ARG A 123 -6.48 -5.48 5.22
C ARG A 123 -6.72 -4.13 4.56
N ALA A 124 -7.95 -3.62 4.63
CA ALA A 124 -8.26 -2.27 4.18
C ALA A 124 -7.45 -1.21 4.95
N GLY A 125 -7.37 -1.34 6.29
CA GLY A 125 -6.55 -0.47 7.14
C GLY A 125 -5.05 -0.53 6.81
N GLN A 126 -4.51 -1.74 6.61
CA GLN A 126 -3.11 -1.97 6.22
C GLN A 126 -2.81 -1.34 4.85
N HIS A 127 -3.71 -1.52 3.88
CA HIS A 127 -3.60 -0.93 2.55
C HIS A 127 -3.55 0.60 2.62
N ALA A 128 -4.51 1.20 3.31
CA ALA A 128 -4.56 2.65 3.49
C ALA A 128 -3.33 3.20 4.21
N ALA A 129 -2.85 2.51 5.25
CA ALA A 129 -1.64 2.92 5.95
C ALA A 129 -0.44 2.98 5.00
N SER A 130 -0.29 2.02 4.08
CA SER A 130 0.77 2.03 3.07
C SER A 130 0.67 3.24 2.13
N HIS A 131 -0.53 3.65 1.72
CA HIS A 131 -0.71 4.86 0.92
C HIS A 131 -0.34 6.14 1.68
N VAL A 132 -0.80 6.27 2.92
CA VAL A 132 -0.55 7.48 3.70
C VAL A 132 0.95 7.61 3.98
N VAL A 133 1.63 6.50 4.31
CA VAL A 133 3.09 6.48 4.47
C VAL A 133 3.78 6.89 3.17
N LEU A 134 3.37 6.34 2.01
CA LEU A 134 3.91 6.75 0.71
C LEU A 134 3.73 8.25 0.46
N ASN A 135 2.56 8.81 0.76
CA ASN A 135 2.22 10.21 0.51
C ASN A 135 3.10 11.18 1.32
N VAL A 136 3.58 10.78 2.49
CA VAL A 136 4.45 11.62 3.33
C VAL A 136 5.95 11.44 3.05
N VAL A 137 6.37 10.45 2.26
CA VAL A 137 7.80 10.26 1.91
C VAL A 137 8.42 11.51 1.29
N PRO A 138 7.80 12.18 0.28
CA PRO A 138 8.39 13.34 -0.36
C PRO A 138 8.60 14.55 0.57
N LEU A 139 7.98 14.55 1.77
CA LEU A 139 8.18 15.61 2.76
C LEU A 139 9.53 15.53 3.46
N ARG A 140 10.18 14.35 3.44
CA ARG A 140 11.46 14.10 4.13
C ARG A 140 12.58 13.66 3.19
N ILE A 141 12.25 13.09 2.05
CA ILE A 141 13.20 12.61 1.05
C ILE A 141 12.88 13.25 -0.29
N ILE A 142 13.90 13.75 -0.99
CA ILE A 142 13.74 14.29 -2.34
C ILE A 142 13.50 13.10 -3.28
N CYS A 143 12.25 12.90 -3.70
CA CYS A 143 11.86 11.85 -4.64
C CYS A 143 10.55 12.23 -5.36
N ASN A 144 10.26 11.54 -6.46
CA ASN A 144 8.95 11.56 -7.10
C ASN A 144 8.04 10.49 -6.49
N LEU A 145 6.72 10.71 -6.52
CA LEU A 145 5.73 9.69 -6.12
C LEU A 145 5.78 8.43 -7.00
N SER A 146 6.39 8.52 -8.18
CA SER A 146 6.62 7.38 -9.08
C SER A 146 7.82 6.51 -8.68
N ASP A 147 8.73 7.00 -7.83
CA ASP A 147 9.96 6.28 -7.50
C ASP A 147 9.68 5.09 -6.57
N LEU A 148 8.64 5.20 -5.75
CA LEU A 148 8.18 4.19 -4.81
C LEU A 148 6.76 3.72 -5.13
N ALA A 149 6.44 2.47 -4.79
CA ALA A 149 5.07 1.99 -4.68
C ALA A 149 4.84 1.29 -3.34
N PRO A 150 3.61 1.30 -2.83
CA PRO A 150 3.21 0.43 -1.75
C PRO A 150 2.90 -0.98 -2.29
N GLU A 151 3.01 -1.98 -1.41
CA GLU A 151 2.45 -3.31 -1.67
C GLU A 151 0.91 -3.24 -1.55
N CYS A 152 0.24 -3.18 -2.69
CA CYS A 152 -1.23 -3.19 -2.81
C CYS A 152 -1.65 -4.53 -3.39
N ILE A 153 -2.53 -5.23 -2.69
CA ILE A 153 -3.02 -6.55 -3.10
C ILE A 153 -4.47 -6.48 -3.46
N ASP A 154 -4.78 -7.15 -4.56
CA ASP A 154 -6.12 -7.46 -5.01
C ASP A 154 -6.84 -8.33 -3.95
N PRO A 155 -7.98 -7.86 -3.40
CA PRO A 155 -8.78 -8.62 -2.44
C PRO A 155 -9.21 -10.00 -2.94
N GLU A 156 -9.34 -10.21 -4.25
CA GLU A 156 -9.71 -11.49 -4.85
C GLU A 156 -8.57 -12.53 -4.82
N TYR A 157 -7.35 -12.09 -4.49
CA TYR A 157 -6.17 -12.94 -4.53
C TYR A 157 -6.00 -13.76 -3.24
N THR A 158 -6.02 -15.08 -3.36
CA THR A 158 -6.06 -16.03 -2.22
C THR A 158 -4.70 -16.43 -1.66
N ARG A 159 -3.59 -15.89 -2.20
CA ARG A 159 -2.24 -16.23 -1.74
C ARG A 159 -1.98 -15.65 -0.34
N TYR A 160 -1.18 -16.36 0.46
CA TYR A 160 -0.69 -15.84 1.73
C TYR A 160 -0.02 -14.47 1.55
N TYR A 161 -0.51 -13.49 2.31
CA TYR A 161 0.01 -12.13 2.32
C TYR A 161 0.59 -11.76 3.68
N PRO A 162 1.89 -11.44 3.77
CA PRO A 162 2.50 -10.99 5.02
C PRO A 162 1.82 -9.76 5.61
N GLU A 163 1.76 -9.71 6.93
CA GLU A 163 1.19 -8.59 7.69
C GLU A 163 2.28 -7.54 7.91
N ARG A 164 2.47 -6.68 6.90
CA ARG A 164 3.51 -5.66 6.87
C ARG A 164 3.07 -4.42 6.12
N ILE A 165 3.59 -3.27 6.50
CA ILE A 165 3.54 -2.08 5.64
C ILE A 165 4.85 -2.10 4.84
N LEU A 166 4.75 -2.16 3.51
CA LEU A 166 5.90 -2.27 2.62
C LEU A 166 5.82 -1.22 1.52
N LEU A 167 6.95 -0.54 1.31
CA LEU A 167 7.22 0.29 0.14
C LEU A 167 8.40 -0.34 -0.63
N TYR A 168 8.39 -0.26 -1.95
CA TYR A 168 9.50 -0.72 -2.79
C TYR A 168 9.81 0.27 -3.91
N ASP A 169 11.06 0.27 -4.36
CA ASP A 169 11.48 1.07 -5.50
C ASP A 169 10.91 0.47 -6.80
N ARG A 170 10.20 1.27 -7.60
CA ARG A 170 9.54 0.79 -8.84
C ARG A 170 10.50 0.50 -10.01
N HIS A 171 11.75 0.93 -9.89
CA HIS A 171 12.74 0.83 -10.95
C HIS A 171 13.58 -0.43 -10.82
N PRO A 172 13.84 -1.17 -11.91
CA PRO A 172 14.81 -2.27 -11.92
C PRO A 172 16.17 -1.82 -11.37
N GLY A 173 16.71 -2.59 -10.42
CA GLY A 173 17.94 -2.27 -9.67
C GLY A 173 17.73 -1.41 -8.42
N GLY A 174 16.54 -0.81 -8.25
CA GLY A 174 16.23 0.12 -7.16
C GLY A 174 16.60 1.56 -7.50
N SER A 175 15.80 2.50 -6.99
CA SER A 175 16.06 3.95 -7.08
C SER A 175 16.86 4.46 -5.88
N GLY A 176 17.01 3.66 -4.83
CA GLY A 176 17.70 4.01 -3.60
C GLY A 176 16.85 4.84 -2.63
N VAL A 177 15.58 5.08 -2.96
CA VAL A 177 14.67 5.82 -2.07
C VAL A 177 14.27 4.94 -0.88
N SER A 178 13.96 3.66 -1.11
CA SER A 178 13.68 2.68 -0.05
C SER A 178 14.79 2.59 1.01
N VAL A 179 16.06 2.64 0.60
CA VAL A 179 17.23 2.66 1.51
C VAL A 179 17.25 3.91 2.38
N GLN A 180 16.93 5.08 1.81
CA GLN A 180 16.84 6.34 2.56
C GLN A 180 15.63 6.38 3.51
N VAL A 181 14.53 5.74 3.13
CA VAL A 181 13.30 5.63 3.93
C VAL A 181 13.54 4.78 5.19
N GLN A 182 14.33 3.72 5.11
CA GLN A 182 14.56 2.77 6.21
C GLN A 182 14.86 3.44 7.56
N PRO A 183 15.90 4.28 7.71
CA PRO A 183 16.25 4.87 9.01
C PRO A 183 15.17 5.78 9.60
N ILE A 184 14.33 6.41 8.75
CA ILE A 184 13.31 7.37 9.16
C ILE A 184 11.88 6.83 9.10
N PHE A 185 11.70 5.52 8.88
CA PHE A 185 10.38 4.91 8.67
C PHE A 185 9.39 5.22 9.80
N MET A 186 9.85 5.23 11.05
CA MET A 186 9.01 5.57 12.20
C MET A 186 8.58 7.05 12.21
N GLU A 187 9.45 7.96 11.78
CA GLU A 187 9.08 9.37 11.64
C GLU A 187 8.01 9.54 10.55
N LEU A 188 8.10 8.77 9.46
CA LEU A 188 7.09 8.76 8.41
C LEU A 188 5.76 8.18 8.89
N LEU A 189 5.76 7.16 9.76
CA LEU A 189 4.53 6.67 10.38
C LEU A 189 3.86 7.73 11.27
N ILE A 190 4.64 8.51 12.02
CA ILE A 190 4.13 9.63 12.82
C ILE A 190 3.54 10.70 11.91
N ALA A 191 4.28 11.12 10.87
CA ALA A 191 3.81 12.10 9.90
C ALA A 191 2.54 11.63 9.16
N ALA A 192 2.44 10.34 8.85
CA ALA A 192 1.26 9.73 8.25
C ALA A 192 0.04 9.82 9.19
N LEU A 193 0.23 9.54 10.49
CA LEU A 193 -0.83 9.69 11.49
C LEU A 193 -1.26 11.15 11.64
N GLU A 194 -0.31 12.09 11.67
CA GLU A 194 -0.59 13.53 11.71
C GLU A 194 -1.38 13.98 10.47
N LEU A 195 -1.00 13.52 9.27
CA LEU A 195 -1.73 13.80 8.03
C LEU A 195 -3.17 13.29 8.09
N LEU A 196 -3.37 12.05 8.54
CA LEU A 196 -4.70 11.47 8.68
C LEU A 196 -5.55 12.24 9.70
N THR A 197 -5.01 12.53 10.88
CA THR A 197 -5.74 13.17 11.97
C THR A 197 -6.02 14.66 11.75
N SER A 198 -5.16 15.36 11.00
CA SER A 198 -5.34 16.79 10.67
C SER A 198 -6.21 17.04 9.43
N CYS A 199 -6.30 16.07 8.52
CA CYS A 199 -7.08 16.21 7.30
C CYS A 199 -8.59 16.21 7.57
N ARG A 200 -9.28 17.27 7.13
CA ARG A 200 -10.69 17.56 7.37
C ARG A 200 -11.66 16.95 6.33
N CYS A 201 -11.23 15.95 5.56
CA CYS A 201 -12.12 15.30 4.61
C CYS A 201 -13.25 14.55 5.33
N SER A 202 -14.47 14.64 4.81
CA SER A 202 -15.65 13.94 5.32
C SER A 202 -15.71 12.47 4.88
N GLU A 203 -14.98 12.12 3.82
CA GLU A 203 -15.00 10.79 3.19
C GLU A 203 -14.31 9.73 4.06
N HIS A 204 -14.99 8.60 4.28
CA HIS A 204 -14.44 7.44 5.00
C HIS A 204 -13.28 6.78 4.25
N GLY A 205 -13.34 6.80 2.91
CA GLY A 205 -12.25 6.43 2.00
C GLY A 205 -11.13 7.47 1.88
N GLY A 206 -11.18 8.53 2.69
CA GLY A 206 -10.25 9.65 2.62
C GLY A 206 -10.33 10.43 1.30
N CYS A 207 -9.39 11.35 1.11
CA CYS A 207 -9.28 12.18 -0.10
C CYS A 207 -7.89 12.03 -0.74
N PRO A 208 -7.68 12.58 -1.96
CA PRO A 208 -6.37 12.59 -2.63
C PRO A 208 -5.24 13.25 -1.82
N ASN A 209 -5.57 14.10 -0.85
CA ASN A 209 -4.56 14.77 -0.02
C ASN A 209 -4.16 13.97 1.23
N CYS A 210 -4.84 12.87 1.56
CA CYS A 210 -4.49 12.07 2.74
C CYS A 210 -4.27 10.59 2.43
N LEU A 211 -5.27 9.92 1.86
CA LEU A 211 -5.33 8.46 1.79
C LEU A 211 -5.24 7.94 0.36
N GLN A 212 -5.91 8.60 -0.59
CA GLN A 212 -6.05 8.06 -1.93
C GLN A 212 -4.75 8.19 -2.72
N SER A 213 -4.45 7.18 -3.52
CA SER A 213 -3.36 7.19 -4.49
C SER A 213 -3.92 7.00 -5.89
N PHE A 214 -3.61 7.92 -6.80
CA PHE A 214 -4.01 7.81 -8.21
C PHE A 214 -3.36 6.62 -8.93
N ALA A 215 -2.25 6.10 -8.38
CA ALA A 215 -1.57 4.93 -8.92
C ALA A 215 -2.11 3.60 -8.37
N CYS A 216 -3.04 3.63 -7.41
CA CYS A 216 -3.65 2.42 -6.86
C CYS A 216 -4.68 1.86 -7.84
N LYS A 217 -4.47 0.61 -8.27
CA LYS A 217 -5.40 -0.13 -9.13
C LYS A 217 -6.47 -0.88 -8.34
N GLU A 218 -6.18 -1.17 -7.07
CA GLU A 218 -7.02 -1.91 -6.13
C GLU A 218 -8.02 -0.98 -5.38
N TYR A 219 -8.55 -0.02 -6.14
CA TYR A 219 -9.73 0.78 -5.84
C TYR A 219 -9.69 1.86 -4.75
N ASN A 220 -8.59 2.15 -4.03
CA ASN A 220 -8.62 3.09 -2.88
C ASN A 220 -9.78 2.80 -1.89
N GLU A 221 -10.40 1.62 -1.98
CA GLU A 221 -11.60 1.19 -1.27
C GLU A 221 -11.18 0.71 0.11
N GLY A 222 -10.73 1.64 0.93
CA GLY A 222 -10.47 1.42 2.34
C GLY A 222 -11.23 2.44 3.16
N GLU A 223 -12.33 2.03 3.78
CA GLU A 223 -12.96 2.83 4.82
C GLU A 223 -12.06 2.84 6.06
N VAL A 224 -11.30 3.92 6.25
CA VAL A 224 -10.28 3.98 7.33
C VAL A 224 -10.47 5.20 8.23
N LYS A 225 -11.16 6.24 7.77
CA LYS A 225 -11.49 7.39 8.62
C LYS A 225 -12.88 7.26 9.24
N ARG A 226 -12.95 6.95 10.54
CA ARG A 226 -14.10 7.32 11.37
C ARG A 226 -13.91 8.75 11.88
N LYS A 227 -14.98 9.55 11.98
CA LYS A 227 -14.88 10.84 12.65
C LYS A 227 -14.61 10.58 14.14
N LEU A 228 -13.71 11.36 14.73
CA LEU A 228 -13.51 11.36 16.18
C LEU A 228 -14.83 11.67 16.95
N SER A 229 -15.79 12.33 16.30
CA SER A 229 -17.14 12.59 16.85
C SER A 229 -17.97 11.34 17.08
N ASP A 230 -17.71 10.25 16.37
CA ASP A 230 -18.53 9.03 16.47
C ASP A 230 -18.14 8.18 17.69
N GLN A 231 -17.01 8.51 18.35
CA GLN A 231 -16.58 7.88 19.60
C GLN A 231 -17.15 8.55 20.85
N GLU A 232 -17.63 9.80 20.75
CA GLU A 232 -18.23 10.53 21.88
C GLU A 232 -19.70 10.15 22.10
N SER A 233 -20.39 9.59 21.12
CA SER A 233 -21.79 9.12 21.25
C SER A 233 -21.94 7.73 21.87
N GLU A 234 -20.91 6.88 21.85
CA GLU A 234 -20.95 5.52 22.43
C GLU A 234 -20.20 5.38 23.75
N SER A 235 -19.54 6.44 24.24
CA SER A 235 -18.79 6.42 25.50
C SER A 235 -19.37 7.33 26.58
N GLY A 236 -20.70 7.33 26.68
CA GLY A 236 -21.42 7.85 27.84
C GLY A 236 -21.23 7.04 29.12
N THR A 237 -20.12 6.31 29.34
CA THR A 237 -19.76 5.73 30.65
C THR A 237 -18.29 5.25 30.74
N SER A 238 -17.25 6.07 30.54
CA SER A 238 -15.90 5.66 30.98
C SER A 238 -14.85 6.78 31.11
N THR A 239 -15.20 7.93 31.67
CA THR A 239 -14.20 8.89 32.15
C THR A 239 -13.64 8.44 33.50
N ARG A 240 -12.85 7.35 33.53
CA ARG A 240 -12.02 6.97 34.70
C ARG A 240 -11.04 5.82 34.41
N LYS A 241 -10.25 5.85 33.32
CA LYS A 241 -9.21 4.81 33.12
C LYS A 241 -8.02 5.22 32.23
N PHE A 242 -7.55 6.46 32.32
CA PHE A 242 -6.23 6.84 31.80
C PHE A 242 -5.51 7.79 32.77
N GLN A 243 -5.22 7.28 33.98
CA GLN A 243 -4.33 7.93 34.94
C GLN A 243 -3.62 6.88 35.83
N LYS A 244 -3.15 5.79 35.22
CA LYS A 244 -2.47 4.72 35.97
C LYS A 244 -1.25 4.14 35.25
N TYR A 245 -0.39 5.01 34.72
CA TYR A 245 1.02 4.68 34.40
C TYR A 245 1.89 5.92 34.58
N LYS A 246 2.08 6.34 35.83
CA LYS A 246 3.17 7.20 36.26
C LYS A 246 3.37 6.98 37.76
N ARG A 247 4.62 6.71 38.15
CA ARG A 247 5.15 6.37 39.50
C ARG A 247 5.16 4.88 39.84
N CYS A 248 6.25 4.24 39.48
CA CYS A 248 6.89 3.24 40.34
C CYS A 248 8.40 3.48 40.21
N GLY A 249 8.99 4.03 41.27
CA GLY A 249 10.35 4.55 41.32
C GLY A 249 10.39 5.55 42.46
N ASP A 250 11.10 5.18 43.53
CA ASP A 250 11.37 5.91 44.77
C ASP A 250 10.40 5.61 45.92
N GLU A 251 10.68 4.53 46.66
CA GLU A 251 10.63 4.48 48.13
C GLU A 251 11.24 3.17 48.66
N GLN A 252 12.57 3.12 48.68
CA GLN A 252 13.34 2.32 49.65
C GLN A 252 14.41 3.24 50.24
N MET A 253 14.08 3.93 51.33
CA MET A 253 15.00 4.35 52.40
C MET A 253 14.26 5.33 53.34
N LYS A 254 13.71 4.79 54.43
CA LYS A 254 13.85 5.23 55.83
C LYS A 254 12.78 4.59 56.70
#